data_AF-A0A1H1JI95-F1
#
_entry.id   AF-A0A1H1JI95-F1
#
_cell.length_a   1.000
_cell.length_b   1.000
_cell.length_c   1.000
_cell.angle_alpha   90.00
_cell.angle_beta   90.00
_cell.angle_gamma   90.00
#
_symmetry.space_group_name_H-M   'P 1'
#
loop_
_entity.id
_entity.type
_entity.pdbx_description
1 polymer ?
#
loop_
_entity_poly.entity_id
_entity_poly.type
_entity_poly.pdbx_seq_one_letter_code
_entity_poly.pdbx_strand_id
1 'polypeptide(L)' 'MTEGTAEAEYEIKQIAGGRFRATLHSYQPRRRWLAPQVRECSSEKEAMIWINSLLTLRGLEPAYDLDTGASETG' A
#
# COMPACT_ATOMS: atom_id res chain seq x y z
N MET A 1 9.17 -25.18 12.05
CA MET A 1 8.67 -24.87 10.69
C MET A 1 8.62 -23.36 10.60
N THR A 2 9.52 -22.73 9.86
CA THR A 2 9.46 -21.27 9.69
C THR A 2 8.23 -20.94 8.86
N GLU A 3 7.24 -20.39 9.55
CA GLU A 3 6.08 -19.73 8.98
C GLU A 3 6.62 -18.67 8.03
N GLY A 4 6.37 -18.83 6.73
CA GLY A 4 6.80 -17.83 5.76
C GLY A 4 5.95 -16.59 6.01
N THR A 5 6.52 -15.60 6.68
CA THR A 5 5.92 -14.28 6.84
C THR A 5 5.52 -13.81 5.44
N ALA A 6 4.25 -13.49 5.22
CA ALA A 6 3.82 -12.95 3.94
C ALA A 6 4.52 -11.59 3.75
N GLU A 7 5.24 -11.42 2.65
CA GLU A 7 5.98 -10.20 2.33
C GLU A 7 5.21 -9.37 1.31
N ALA A 8 5.25 -8.05 1.46
CA ALA A 8 4.70 -7.12 0.49
C ALA A 8 5.63 -5.92 0.32
N GLU A 9 5.80 -5.49 -0.93
CA GLU A 9 6.50 -4.25 -1.27
C GLU A 9 5.49 -3.29 -1.89
N TYR A 10 5.62 -2.01 -1.57
CA TYR A 10 4.70 -0.98 -2.03
C TYR A 10 5.45 0.27 -2.42
N GLU A 11 4.86 1.01 -3.36
CA GLU A 11 5.41 2.26 -3.87
C GLU A 11 4.27 3.22 -4.20
N ILE A 12 4.45 4.49 -3.84
CA ILE A 12 3.60 5.59 -4.31
C ILE A 12 4.50 6.57 -5.04
N LYS A 13 4.16 6.87 -6.30
CA LYS A 13 4.88 7.86 -7.13
C LYS A 13 3.93 8.93 -7.61
N GLN A 14 4.33 10.19 -7.52
CA GLN A 14 3.62 11.27 -8.20
C GLN A 14 3.80 11.10 -9.73
N ILE A 15 2.72 11.27 -10.47
CA ILE A 15 2.67 11.17 -11.93
C ILE A 15 2.12 12.48 -12.54
N ALA A 16 2.11 12.56 -13.87
CA ALA A 16 1.63 13.74 -14.58
C ALA A 16 0.21 14.16 -14.18
N GLY A 17 -0.05 15.47 -14.20
CA GLY A 17 -1.37 16.03 -13.86
C GLY A 17 -1.69 16.05 -12.36
N GLY A 18 -0.67 16.00 -11.49
CA GLY A 18 -0.86 16.08 -10.03
C GLY A 18 -1.45 14.82 -9.41
N ARG A 19 -1.50 13.71 -10.16
CA ARG A 19 -2.00 12.41 -9.70
C ARG A 19 -0.89 11.58 -9.08
N PHE A 20 -1.27 10.47 -8.47
CA PHE A 20 -0.38 9.52 -7.83
C PHE A 20 -0.61 8.13 -8.41
N ARG A 21 0.45 7.34 -8.54
CA ARG A 21 0.39 5.92 -8.89
C ARG A 21 0.82 5.12 -7.67
N ALA A 22 -0.10 4.31 -7.15
CA ALA A 22 0.16 3.34 -6.11
C ALA A 22 0.42 1.97 -6.73
N THR A 23 1.47 1.29 -6.29
CA THR A 23 1.84 -0.05 -6.71
C THR A 23 2.02 -0.94 -5.49
N LEU A 24 1.45 -2.15 -5.53
CA LEU A 24 1.63 -3.16 -4.50
C LEU A 24 2.08 -4.48 -5.13
N HIS A 25 3.27 -4.93 -4.72
CA HIS A 25 3.80 -6.26 -4.97
C HIS A 25 3.53 -7.12 -3.75
N SER A 26 2.88 -8.27 -3.93
CA SER A 26 2.60 -9.18 -2.82
C SER A 26 3.23 -10.53 -3.09
N TYR A 27 3.86 -11.11 -2.07
CA TYR A 27 4.51 -12.41 -2.14
C TYR A 27 3.61 -13.48 -1.52
N GLN A 28 3.35 -14.56 -2.27
CA GLN A 28 2.76 -15.75 -1.68
C GLN A 28 3.87 -16.64 -1.10
N PRO A 29 3.85 -16.97 0.21
CA PRO A 29 4.80 -17.89 0.79
C PRO A 29 4.84 -19.20 -0.01
N ARG A 30 6.04 -19.59 -0.46
CA ARG A 30 6.35 -20.85 -1.16
C ARG A 30 5.89 -20.98 -2.62
N ARG A 31 5.43 -19.91 -3.30
CA ARG A 31 4.95 -20.03 -4.68
C ARG A 31 5.54 -19.01 -5.67
N ARG A 32 5.37 -17.70 -5.46
CA ARG A 32 5.89 -16.63 -6.35
C ARG A 32 5.47 -15.24 -5.85
N TRP A 33 6.15 -14.21 -6.35
CA TRP A 33 5.57 -12.87 -6.45
C TRP A 33 4.31 -12.88 -7.32
N LEU A 34 3.23 -12.29 -6.82
CA LEU A 34 2.02 -12.05 -7.58
C LEU A 34 2.24 -10.91 -8.58
N ALA A 35 1.36 -10.85 -9.58
CA ALA A 35 1.31 -9.70 -10.45
C ALA A 35 1.10 -8.42 -9.61
N PRO A 36 1.88 -7.36 -9.87
CA PRO A 36 1.73 -6.11 -9.14
C PRO A 36 0.33 -5.55 -9.38
N GLN A 37 -0.31 -5.10 -8.31
CA GLN A 37 -1.52 -4.32 -8.42
C GLN A 37 -1.13 -2.85 -8.53
N VAL A 38 -1.74 -2.14 -9.48
CA VAL A 38 -1.47 -0.73 -9.73
C VAL A 38 -2.78 0.03 -9.76
N ARG A 39 -2.81 1.19 -9.11
CA ARG A 39 -3.94 2.13 -9.15
C ARG A 39 -3.46 3.56 -9.31
N GLU A 40 -4.15 4.32 -10.14
CA GLU A 40 -4.00 5.77 -10.19
C GLU A 40 -4.98 6.41 -9.20
N CYS A 41 -4.46 7.35 -8.43
CA CYS A 41 -5.13 8.04 -7.34
C CYS A 41 -5.05 9.55 -7.58
N SER A 42 -6.07 10.27 -7.12
CA SER A 42 -6.13 11.73 -7.26
C SER A 42 -5.34 12.46 -6.17
N SER A 43 -4.95 11.74 -5.11
CA SER A 43 -4.14 12.27 -4.01
C SER A 43 -3.23 11.19 -3.43
N GLU A 44 -2.16 11.61 -2.75
CA GLU A 44 -1.26 10.70 -2.02
C GLU A 44 -2.02 9.95 -0.92
N LYS A 45 -2.90 10.64 -0.19
CA LYS A 45 -3.74 10.03 0.86
C LYS A 45 -4.62 8.89 0.31
N GLU A 46 -5.22 9.08 -0.87
CA GLU A 46 -6.00 8.00 -1.51
C GLU A 46 -5.11 6.79 -1.87
N ALA A 47 -3.89 7.03 -2.35
CA ALA A 47 -2.91 5.98 -2.63
C ALA A 47 -2.52 5.21 -1.36
N MET A 48 -2.26 5.92 -0.25
CA MET A 48 -1.95 5.31 1.05
C MET A 48 -3.12 4.47 1.59
N ILE A 49 -4.35 4.99 1.54
CA ILE A 49 -5.57 4.25 1.94
C ILE A 49 -5.70 2.96 1.11
N TRP A 50 -5.48 3.05 -0.19
CA TRP A 50 -5.59 1.89 -1.07
C TRP A 50 -4.54 0.82 -0.76
N ILE A 51 -3.28 1.20 -0.51
CA ILE A 51 -2.22 0.26 -0.10
C ILE A 51 -2.58 -0.39 1.24
N ASN A 52 -2.92 0.40 2.27
CA ASN A 52 -3.30 -0.14 3.58
C ASN A 52 -4.48 -1.10 3.49
N SER A 53 -5.53 -0.73 2.76
CA SER A 53 -6.70 -1.60 2.56
C SER A 53 -6.29 -2.96 1.97
N LEU A 54 -5.39 -2.96 1.00
CA LEU A 54 -4.89 -4.17 0.36
C LEU A 54 -3.95 -5.01 1.24
N LEU A 55 -3.22 -4.38 2.15
CA LEU A 55 -2.40 -5.06 3.15
C LEU A 55 -3.30 -5.72 4.21
N THR A 56 -4.26 -4.96 4.75
CA THR A 56 -5.21 -5.45 5.75
C THR A 56 -6.07 -6.60 5.22
N LEU A 57 -6.55 -6.53 3.97
CA LEU A 57 -7.27 -7.63 3.32
C LEU A 57 -6.43 -8.92 3.20
N ARG A 58 -5.11 -8.81 3.27
CA ARG A 58 -4.17 -9.93 3.26
C ARG A 58 -3.69 -10.35 4.65
N GLY A 59 -4.19 -9.72 5.71
CA GLY A 59 -3.75 -9.96 7.08
C GLY A 59 -2.36 -9.39 7.38
N LEU A 60 -1.91 -8.39 6.60
CA LEU A 60 -0.67 -7.66 6.86
C LEU A 60 -0.96 -6.36 7.59
N GLU A 61 0.03 -5.91 8.37
CA GLU A 61 0.01 -4.59 9.03
C GLU A 61 -0.08 -3.46 7.99
N PRO A 62 -0.78 -2.36 8.30
CA PRO A 62 -0.82 -1.18 7.44
C PRO A 62 0.59 -0.59 7.27
N ALA A 63 0.89 -0.12 6.06
CA ALA A 63 2.16 0.51 5.71
C ALA A 63 2.26 1.97 6.15
N TYR A 64 1.12 2.66 6.18
CA TYR A 64 1.04 4.09 6.46
C TYR A 64 0.15 4.33 7.67
N ASP A 65 0.59 5.21 8.55
CA ASP A 65 -0.29 5.76 9.58
C ASP A 65 -1.12 6.89 8.95
N LEU A 66 -2.45 6.72 8.95
CA LEU A 66 -3.38 7.69 8.38
C LEU A 66 -3.95 8.66 9.44
N ASP A 67 -3.57 8.49 10.71
CA ASP A 67 -4.04 9.27 11.85
C ASP A 67 -3.32 10.63 11.94
N THR A 68 -2.20 10.78 11.23
CA THR A 68 -1.46 12.04 11.09
C THR A 68 -2.16 13.06 10.16
N GLY A 69 -3.50 13.10 10.20
CA GLY A 69 -4.35 14.09 9.57
C GLY A 69 -5.17 14.92 10.58
N ALA A 70 -5.05 14.64 11.88
CA ALA A 70 -5.59 15.49 12.94
C ALA A 70 -4.49 16.40 13.50
N SER A 71 -3.95 17.28 12.67
CA SER A 71 -3.30 18.51 13.14
C SER A 71 -4.05 19.69 12.55
N GLU A 72 -5.31 19.84 12.97
CA GLU A 72 -5.98 21.12 12.92
C GLU A 72 -6.21 21.60 14.35
N THR A 73 -5.72 22.81 14.61
CA THR A 73 -6.04 23.77 15.68
C THR A 73 -5.48 23.58 17.10
N GLY A 74 -4.54 24.49 17.42
CA GLY A 74 -4.17 24.96 18.74
C GLY A 74 -3.33 26.23 18.60
#